data_AF-F6HGE0-F1
#
_entry.id   AF-F6HGE0-F1
#
_cell.length_a   1.000
_cell.length_b   1.000
_cell.length_c   1.000
_cell.angle_alpha   90.00
_cell.angle_beta   90.00
_cell.angle_gamma   90.00
#
_symmetry.space_group_name_H-M   'P 1'
#
loop_
_entity.id
_entity.type
_entity.pdbx_description
1 polymer ?
#
loop_
_entity_poly.entity_id
_entity_poly.type
_entity_poly.pdbx_seq_one_letter_code
_entity_poly.pdbx_strand_id
1 'polypeptide(L)' 'MSLGATVVGAVLGLSVQLHSNALRKLLLMRHPWEHVLAIGIGAVFGNQLVK' A
#
# COMPACT_ATOMS: atom_id res chain seq x y z
N MET A 1 -15.08 8.95 -5.97
CA MET A 1 -13.78 8.26 -5.82
C MET A 1 -12.93 8.66 -7.00
N SER A 2 -11.73 9.18 -6.77
CA SER A 2 -10.82 9.59 -7.84
C SER A 2 -9.95 8.40 -8.21
N LEU A 3 -9.94 8.02 -9.49
CA LEU A 3 -9.12 6.89 -9.96
C LEU A 3 -7.63 7.16 -9.68
N GLY A 4 -7.16 8.39 -9.92
CA GLY A 4 -5.79 8.79 -9.63
C GLY A 4 -5.46 8.69 -8.14
N ALA A 5 -6.34 9.19 -7.26
CA ALA A 5 -6.14 9.09 -5.81
C ALA A 5 -6.12 7.63 -5.32
N THR A 6 -6.93 6.76 -5.94
CA THR A 6 -6.98 5.32 -5.66
C THR A 6 -5.65 4.65 -6.04
N VAL A 7 -5.16 4.88 -7.25
CA VAL A 7 -3.92 4.26 -7.75
C VAL A 7 -2.71 4.75 -6.97
N VAL A 8 -2.60 6.06 -6.73
CA VAL A 8 -1.51 6.64 -5.93
C VAL A 8 -1.54 6.07 -4.51
N GLY A 9 -2.72 6.04 -3.88
CA GLY A 9 -2.89 5.44 -2.56
C GLY A 9 -2.50 3.95 -2.50
N ALA A 10 -2.93 3.17 -3.49
CA ALA A 10 -2.59 1.75 -3.61
C ALA A 10 -1.07 1.51 -3.73
N VAL A 11 -0.40 2.28 -4.59
CA VAL A 11 1.06 2.19 -4.79
C VAL A 11 1.80 2.60 -3.52
N LEU A 12 1.35 3.65 -2.84
CA LEU A 12 1.92 4.06 -1.56
C LEU A 12 1.76 2.96 -0.52
N GLY A 13 0.56 2.38 -0.38
CA GLY A 13 0.31 1.26 0.53
C GLY A 13 1.22 0.06 0.26
N LEU A 14 1.38 -0.35 -1.01
CA LEU A 14 2.31 -1.40 -1.41
C LEU A 14 3.76 -1.06 -1.03
N SER A 15 4.20 0.16 -1.33
CA SER A 15 5.57 0.61 -1.10
C SER A 15 5.92 0.63 0.39
N VAL A 16 4.98 1.01 1.26
CA VAL A 16 5.15 0.98 2.72
C VAL A 16 5.36 -0.46 3.20
N GLN A 17 4.58 -1.43 2.71
CA GLN A 17 4.74 -2.82 3.15
C GLN A 17 6.04 -3.45 2.66
N LEU A 18 6.43 -3.16 1.40
CA LEU A 18 7.72 -3.57 0.87
C LEU A 18 8.88 -2.95 1.68
N HIS A 19 8.77 -1.66 2.02
CA HIS A 19 9.77 -0.96 2.81
C HIS A 19 9.86 -1.53 4.23
N SER A 20 8.73 -1.85 4.86
CA SER A 20 8.68 -2.50 6.17
C SER A 20 9.38 -3.87 6.17
N ASN A 21 9.20 -4.67 5.10
CA ASN A 21 9.91 -5.94 4.95
C ASN A 21 11.40 -5.75 4.68
N ALA A 22 11.77 -4.75 3.88
CA ALA A 22 13.16 -4.40 3.61
C ALA A 22 13.92 -3.99 4.88
N LEU A 23 13.32 -3.14 5.72
CA LEU A 23 13.90 -2.73 7.01
C LEU A 23 14.10 -3.90 7.97
N ARG A 24 13.20 -4.88 7.94
CA ARG A 24 13.29 -6.12 8.72
C ARG A 24 14.25 -7.14 8.11
N LYS A 25 14.92 -6.82 6.99
CA LYS A 25 15.79 -7.72 6.21
C LYS A 25 15.09 -9.03 5.82
N LEU A 26 13.78 -8.98 5.60
CA LEU A 26 12.98 -10.11 5.15
C LEU A 26 12.88 -10.08 3.62
N LEU A 27 12.53 -11.22 3.02
CA LEU A 27 12.14 -11.24 1.62
C LEU A 27 10.97 -10.26 1.42
N LEU A 28 11.03 -9.46 0.35
CA LEU A 28 10.06 -8.41 0.08
C LEU A 28 8.61 -8.92 0.13
N MET A 29 8.35 -10.11 -0.42
CA MET A 29 7.02 -10.74 -0.41
C MET A 29 6.92 -11.92 0.55
N ARG A 30 7.47 -11.82 1.77
CA ARG A 30 7.35 -12.88 2.78
C ARG A 30 5.89 -13.28 3.06
N HIS A 31 5.01 -12.29 3.19
CA HIS A 31 3.56 -12.50 3.38
C HIS A 31 2.78 -11.69 2.33
N PRO A 32 2.40 -12.31 1.19
CA PRO A 32 1.76 -11.61 0.07
C PRO A 32 0.44 -10.93 0.46
N TRP A 33 -0.33 -11.55 1.34
CA TRP A 33 -1.63 -11.03 1.79
C TRP A 33 -1.52 -9.72 2.58
N GLU A 34 -0.40 -9.47 3.26
CA GLU A 34 -0.15 -8.19 3.92
C GLU A 34 -0.04 -7.06 2.90
N HIS A 35 0.49 -7.33 1.70
CA HIS A 35 0.64 -6.33 0.64
C HIS A 35 -0.71 -6.01 0.01
N VAL A 36 -1.58 -7.02 -0.17
CA VAL A 36 -2.95 -6.81 -0.65
C VAL A 36 -3.75 -5.97 0.34
N LEU A 37 -3.62 -6.25 1.64
CA LEU A 37 -4.20 -5.43 2.70
C LEU A 37 -3.67 -4.00 2.67
N ALA A 38 -2.35 -3.82 2.56
CA ALA A 38 -1.72 -2.51 2.51
C ALA A 38 -2.15 -1.70 1.26
N ILE A 39 -2.28 -2.35 0.11
CA ILE A 39 -2.84 -1.77 -1.12
C ILE A 39 -4.28 -1.27 -0.87
N GLY A 40 -5.13 -2.10 -0.26
CA GLY A 40 -6.52 -1.75 0.02
C GLY A 40 -6.62 -0.56 0.98
N ILE A 41 -5.87 -0.58 2.07
CA ILE A 41 -5.81 0.51 3.06
C ILE A 41 -5.30 1.80 2.39
N GLY A 42 -4.22 1.71 1.63
CA GLY A 42 -3.64 2.84 0.92
C GLY A 42 -4.61 3.46 -0.10
N ALA A 43 -5.32 2.63 -0.86
CA ALA A 43 -6.33 3.09 -1.83
C ALA A 43 -7.49 3.83 -1.17
N VAL A 44 -8.00 3.33 -0.04
CA VAL A 44 -9.05 4.00 0.74
C VAL A 44 -8.52 5.31 1.31
N PHE A 45 -7.33 5.30 1.91
CA PHE A 45 -6.71 6.49 2.48
C PHE A 45 -6.46 7.59 1.44
N GLY A 46 -5.95 7.23 0.26
CA GLY A 46 -5.75 8.17 -0.84
C GLY A 46 -7.06 8.83 -1.30
N ASN A 47 -8.17 8.07 -1.36
CA ASN A 47 -9.47 8.66 -1.65
C ASN A 47 -10.00 9.55 -0.53
N GLN A 48 -9.77 9.22 0.74
CA GLN A 48 -10.21 10.03 1.86
C GLN A 48 -9.43 11.34 1.99
N LEU A 49 -8.14 11.35 1.65
CA LEU A 49 -7.31 12.56 1.67
C LEU A 49 -7.71 13.60 0.61
N VAL A 50 -8.24 13.14 -0.51
CA VAL A 50 -8.63 14.00 -1.65
C VAL A 50 -10.11 14.42 -1.58
N LYS A 51 -10.89 13.77 -0.71
CA LYS A 51 -12.31 14.03 -0.51
C LYS A 51 -12.51 15.23 0.42
#